data_AF-A0A928X378-F1
#
_entry.id   AF-A0A928X378-F1
#
_cell.length_a   1.000
_cell.length_b   1.000
_cell.length_c   1.000
_cell.angle_alpha   90.00
_cell.angle_beta   90.00
_cell.angle_gamma   90.00
#
_symmetry.space_group_name_H-M   'P 1'
#
loop_
_entity.id
_entity.type
_entity.pdbx_description
1 polymer ?
#
loop_
_entity_poly.entity_id
_entity_poly.type
_entity_poly.pdbx_seq_one_letter_code
_entity_poly.pdbx_strand_id
1 'polypeptide(L)'
;MREFSTLIGAQGMTPVPVANTGGQGTRDGHWREAVFGNELMTGFLNLGPNPLSRLTVGSLEDLGYAVNYTAADPYELPSALMLAVMGINTAGDYGRRQCRMCDAGVLGTHLFPQVESH
;
A
#
# COMPACT_ATOMS: atom_id res chain seq x y z
N MET A 1 -11.94 -12.79 0.78
CA MET A 1 -11.24 -13.07 -0.48
C MET A 1 -10.49 -14.40 -0.39
N ARG A 2 -10.47 -15.19 -1.47
CA ARG A 2 -9.74 -16.47 -1.54
C ARG A 2 -8.23 -16.30 -1.53
N GLU A 3 -7.72 -15.37 -2.35
CA GLU A 3 -6.28 -15.18 -2.56
C GLU A 3 -5.55 -14.79 -1.26
N PHE A 4 -6.18 -13.97 -0.42
CA PHE A 4 -5.61 -13.65 0.90
C PHE A 4 -5.51 -14.87 1.80
N SER A 5 -6.55 -15.72 1.83
CA SER A 5 -6.54 -16.95 2.63
C SER A 5 -5.39 -17.87 2.24
N THR A 6 -5.09 -17.97 0.94
CA THR A 6 -3.92 -18.73 0.44
C THR A 6 -2.60 -18.16 0.95
N LEU A 7 -2.44 -16.83 0.98
CA LEU A 7 -1.22 -16.18 1.47
C LEU A 7 -0.96 -16.43 2.96
N ILE A 8 -2.01 -16.52 3.77
CA ILE A 8 -1.88 -16.77 5.23
C ILE A 8 -2.05 -18.25 5.61
N GLY A 9 -2.25 -19.15 4.65
CA GLY A 9 -2.52 -20.57 4.90
C GLY A 9 -3.85 -20.86 5.62
N ALA A 10 -4.80 -19.93 5.60
CA ALA A 10 -6.09 -20.09 6.24
C ALA A 10 -7.06 -20.93 5.39
N GLN A 11 -7.97 -21.61 6.08
CA GLN A 11 -9.07 -22.34 5.45
C GLN A 11 -10.31 -21.43 5.38
N GLY A 12 -10.88 -21.28 4.18
CA GLY A 12 -12.07 -20.43 3.94
C GLY A 12 -11.75 -18.98 3.60
N MET A 13 -12.75 -18.21 3.15
CA MET A 13 -12.57 -16.82 2.74
C MET A 13 -12.24 -15.91 3.93
N THR A 14 -11.15 -15.15 3.82
CA THR A 14 -10.73 -14.20 4.87
C THR A 14 -10.86 -12.75 4.39
N PRO A 15 -11.34 -11.82 5.23
CA PRO A 15 -11.30 -10.39 4.93
C PRO A 15 -9.86 -9.88 4.74
N VAL A 16 -9.64 -9.01 3.75
CA VAL A 16 -8.31 -8.46 3.44
C VAL A 16 -8.07 -7.20 4.28
N PRO A 17 -6.95 -7.07 5.00
CA PRO A 17 -6.62 -5.86 5.74
C PRO A 17 -6.41 -4.65 4.83
N VAL A 18 -7.31 -3.67 4.93
CA VAL A 18 -7.19 -2.38 4.25
C VAL A 18 -6.35 -1.41 5.11
N ALA A 19 -5.70 -0.46 4.45
CA ALA A 19 -4.92 0.60 5.06
C ALA A 19 -5.78 1.40 6.05
N ASN A 20 -5.37 1.40 7.31
CA ASN A 20 -6.01 2.11 8.41
C ASN A 20 -5.21 3.34 8.87
N THR A 21 -4.09 3.62 8.21
CA THR A 21 -3.16 4.73 8.46
C THR A 21 -2.82 5.43 7.13
N GLY A 22 -2.20 6.61 7.21
CA GLY A 22 -1.96 7.49 6.05
C GLY A 22 -2.99 8.61 5.91
N GLY A 23 -2.79 9.48 4.92
CA GLY A 23 -3.65 10.65 4.64
C GLY A 23 -4.92 10.33 3.85
N GLN A 24 -5.70 11.37 3.54
CA GLN A 24 -6.83 11.29 2.62
C GLN A 24 -6.30 10.86 1.24
N GLY A 25 -6.56 9.62 0.86
CA GLY A 25 -6.01 9.00 -0.36
C GLY A 25 -5.39 7.63 -0.09
N THR A 26 -4.82 7.38 1.08
CA THR A 26 -4.26 6.07 1.44
C THR A 26 -5.27 5.20 2.18
N ARG A 27 -5.85 5.79 3.23
CA ARG A 27 -6.76 5.09 4.13
C ARG A 27 -7.99 4.60 3.36
N ASP A 28 -8.41 3.37 3.67
CA ASP A 28 -9.59 2.71 3.10
C ASP A 28 -9.54 2.45 1.57
N GLY A 29 -8.49 2.88 0.87
CA GLY A 29 -8.30 2.70 -0.57
C GLY A 29 -7.09 1.86 -0.99
N HIS A 30 -6.18 1.58 -0.07
CA HIS A 30 -4.97 0.78 -0.32
C HIS A 30 -4.89 -0.43 0.60
N TRP A 31 -4.05 -1.41 0.24
CA TRP A 31 -3.72 -2.51 1.15
C TRP A 31 -2.90 -2.02 2.35
N ARG A 32 -3.09 -2.68 3.49
CA ARG A 32 -2.36 -2.35 4.71
C ARG A 32 -0.88 -2.65 4.57
N GLU A 33 -0.05 -1.62 4.47
CA GLU A 33 1.41 -1.77 4.38
C GLU A 33 2.00 -2.66 5.49
N ALA A 34 1.53 -2.54 6.74
CA ALA A 34 2.02 -3.35 7.85
C ALA A 34 1.72 -4.87 7.74
N VAL A 35 0.94 -5.26 6.73
CA VAL A 35 0.67 -6.66 6.38
C VAL A 35 1.35 -7.01 5.05
N PHE A 36 1.27 -6.12 4.06
CA PHE A 36 1.62 -6.44 2.68
C PHE A 36 2.98 -5.87 2.22
N GLY A 37 3.60 -4.96 2.97
CA GLY A 37 4.89 -4.37 2.63
C GLY A 37 4.92 -3.83 1.19
N ASN A 38 5.74 -4.42 0.32
CA ASN A 38 5.97 -3.97 -1.04
C ASN A 38 4.94 -4.44 -2.09
N GLU A 39 3.71 -4.75 -1.71
CA GLU A 39 2.66 -5.03 -2.72
C GLU A 39 2.26 -3.72 -3.44
N LEU A 40 2.05 -3.77 -4.75
CA LEU A 40 1.87 -2.56 -5.57
C LEU A 40 0.73 -1.63 -5.12
N MET A 41 -0.36 -2.19 -4.62
CA MET A 41 -1.56 -1.47 -4.19
C MET A 41 -1.52 -1.10 -2.70
N THR A 42 -0.38 -1.23 -2.03
CA THR A 42 -0.19 -0.53 -0.76
C THR A 42 -0.01 0.97 -1.00
N GLY A 43 -0.21 1.76 0.05
CA GLY A 43 -0.11 3.22 -0.04
C GLY A 43 1.29 3.73 -0.35
N PHE A 44 2.33 2.90 -0.38
CA PHE A 44 3.72 3.34 -0.40
C PHE A 44 4.54 2.51 -1.39
N LEU A 45 5.14 3.20 -2.37
CA LEU A 45 6.12 2.54 -3.23
C LEU A 45 7.43 2.30 -2.48
N ASN A 46 7.87 1.05 -2.49
CA ASN A 46 9.16 0.66 -1.96
C ASN A 46 10.26 0.79 -3.03
N LEU A 47 11.49 1.05 -2.59
CA LEU A 47 12.66 0.99 -3.47
C LEU A 47 12.88 -0.48 -3.86
N GLY A 48 12.70 -0.80 -5.15
CA GLY A 48 12.77 -2.16 -5.67
C GLY A 48 11.46 -2.60 -6.33
N PRO A 49 11.26 -3.92 -6.54
CA PRO A 49 10.05 -4.44 -7.15
C PRO A 49 8.84 -4.24 -6.23
N ASN A 50 7.75 -3.74 -6.81
CA ASN A 50 6.43 -3.67 -6.18
C ASN A 50 5.49 -4.57 -7.00
N PRO A 51 5.45 -5.89 -6.73
CA PRO A 51 4.70 -6.83 -7.55
C PRO A 51 3.20 -6.56 -7.53
N LEU A 52 2.56 -6.73 -8.69
CA LEU A 52 1.10 -6.82 -8.79
C LEU A 52 0.69 -8.25 -8.44
N SER A 53 0.34 -8.47 -7.17
CA SER A 53 0.09 -9.81 -6.67
C SER A 53 -1.25 -10.39 -7.12
N ARG A 54 -1.41 -11.71 -6.97
CA ARG A 54 -2.70 -12.38 -7.14
C ARG A 54 -3.78 -11.85 -6.19
N LEU A 55 -3.41 -11.28 -5.04
CA LEU A 55 -4.34 -10.60 -4.14
C LEU A 55 -5.04 -9.44 -4.83
N THR A 56 -4.26 -8.56 -5.47
CA THR A 56 -4.80 -7.42 -6.21
C THR A 56 -5.61 -7.87 -7.41
N VAL A 57 -5.15 -8.87 -8.16
CA VAL A 57 -5.92 -9.44 -9.27
C VAL A 57 -7.26 -10.01 -8.79
N GLY A 58 -7.29 -10.76 -7.67
CA GLY A 58 -8.53 -11.25 -7.09
C GLY A 58 -9.47 -10.15 -6.60
N SER A 59 -8.94 -9.03 -6.14
CA SER A 59 -9.76 -7.87 -5.77
C SER A 59 -10.51 -7.26 -6.96
N LEU A 60 -9.92 -7.31 -8.16
CA LEU A 60 -10.58 -6.85 -9.38
C LEU A 60 -11.68 -7.83 -9.82
N GLU A 61 -11.48 -9.14 -9.62
CA GLU A 61 -12.53 -10.15 -9.84
C GLU A 61 -13.72 -9.93 -8.90
N ASP A 62 -13.47 -9.64 -7.62
CA ASP A 62 -14.51 -9.34 -6.62
C ASP A 62 -15.33 -8.09 -7.00
N LEU A 63 -14.75 -7.15 -7.78
CA LEU A 63 -15.44 -5.98 -8.33
C LEU A 63 -16.20 -6.27 -9.64
N GLY A 64 -16.10 -7.49 -10.17
CA GLY A 64 -16.80 -7.94 -11.39
C GLY A 64 -15.99 -7.82 -12.68
N TYR A 65 -14.68 -7.56 -12.61
CA TYR A 65 -13.83 -7.57 -13.81
C TYR A 65 -13.46 -8.99 -14.22
N ALA A 66 -13.30 -9.20 -15.53
CA ALA A 66 -12.65 -10.39 -16.06
C ALA A 66 -11.14 -10.28 -15.83
N VAL A 67 -10.56 -11.21 -15.08
CA VAL A 67 -9.16 -11.16 -14.68
C VAL A 67 -8.35 -12.32 -15.26
N ASN A 68 -7.05 -12.10 -15.43
CA ASN A 68 -6.11 -13.16 -15.77
C ASN A 68 -5.07 -13.34 -14.64
N TYR A 69 -5.25 -14.39 -13.84
CA TYR A 69 -4.35 -14.71 -12.73
C TYR A 69 -2.93 -15.10 -13.17
N THR A 70 -2.70 -15.48 -14.43
CA THR A 70 -1.35 -15.80 -14.93
C THR A 70 -0.50 -14.57 -15.21
N ALA A 71 -1.13 -13.39 -15.28
CA ALA A 71 -0.45 -12.11 -15.41
C ALA A 71 -0.03 -11.50 -14.06
N ALA A 72 -0.37 -12.15 -12.94
CA ALA A 72 0.05 -11.70 -11.61
C ALA A 72 1.53 -12.04 -11.36
N ASP A 73 2.21 -11.13 -10.68
CA ASP A 73 3.58 -11.34 -10.25
C ASP A 73 3.65 -12.32 -9.06
N PRO A 74 4.74 -13.12 -8.95
CA PRO A 74 5.03 -13.88 -7.75
C PRO A 74 5.11 -12.96 -6.52
N TYR A 75 4.38 -13.31 -5.47
CA TYR A 75 4.32 -12.52 -4.25
C TYR A 75 4.06 -13.41 -3.03
N GLU A 76 4.78 -13.12 -1.96
CA GLU A 76 4.63 -13.74 -0.64
C GLU A 76 4.55 -12.63 0.42
N LEU A 77 3.91 -12.93 1.54
CA LEU A 77 3.83 -11.97 2.64
C LEU A 77 5.23 -11.74 3.23
N PRO A 78 5.61 -10.48 3.51
CA PRO A 78 6.89 -10.19 4.15
C PRO A 78 6.91 -10.75 5.58
N SER A 79 8.08 -11.23 6.00
CA SER A 79 8.28 -11.60 7.40
C SER A 79 8.26 -10.36 8.31
N ALA A 80 7.99 -10.55 9.60
CA ALA A 80 8.04 -9.46 10.58
C ALA A 80 9.41 -8.75 10.61
N LEU A 81 10.50 -9.51 10.43
CA LEU A 81 11.85 -8.94 10.33
C LEU A 81 12.00 -8.07 9.06
N MET A 82 11.47 -8.53 7.93
CA MET A 82 11.52 -7.76 6.68
C MET A 82 10.74 -6.45 6.81
N LEU A 83 9.53 -6.47 7.40
CA LEU A 83 8.75 -5.26 7.70
C LEU A 83 9.54 -4.29 8.60
N ALA A 84 10.22 -4.80 9.62
CA ALA A 84 11.04 -3.99 10.51
C ALA A 84 12.28 -3.39 9.81
N VAL A 85 12.95 -4.13 8.93
CA VAL A 85 14.03 -3.61 8.07
C VAL A 85 13.49 -2.54 7.11
N MET A 86 12.27 -2.73 6.64
CA MET A 86 11.54 -1.71 5.89
C MET A 86 11.05 -0.56 6.79
N GLY A 87 11.25 -0.57 8.11
CA GLY A 87 10.79 0.49 9.00
C GLY A 87 9.27 0.65 9.04
N ILE A 88 8.53 -0.41 8.73
CA ILE A 88 7.08 -0.47 8.81
C ILE A 88 6.73 -1.09 10.16
N ASN A 89 6.00 -0.35 11.00
CA ASN A 89 5.51 -0.84 12.28
C ASN A 89 3.96 -0.95 12.29
N THR A 90 3.43 -1.64 13.29
CA THR A 90 1.98 -1.87 13.45
C THR A 90 1.17 -0.59 13.71
N ALA A 91 1.85 0.49 14.12
CA ALA A 91 1.26 1.82 14.27
C ALA A 91 1.07 2.56 12.94
N GLY A 92 1.60 2.04 11.83
CA GLY A 92 1.61 2.75 10.55
C GLY A 92 2.42 4.04 10.61
N ASP A 93 3.43 4.10 11.48
CA ASP A 93 4.37 5.20 11.57
C ASP A 93 5.51 4.90 10.58
N TYR A 94 5.38 5.45 9.37
CA TYR A 94 6.19 5.13 8.20
C TYR A 94 7.62 5.69 8.25
N GLY A 95 8.12 6.16 9.39
CA GLY A 95 9.43 6.80 9.50
C GLY A 95 9.64 7.88 8.42
N ARG A 96 10.79 7.86 7.71
CA ARG A 96 11.07 8.76 6.56
C ARG A 96 10.46 8.31 5.23
N ARG A 97 9.62 7.28 5.19
CA ARG A 97 8.93 6.86 3.96
C ARG A 97 7.72 7.75 3.77
N GLN A 98 7.97 8.95 3.25
CA GLN A 98 6.91 9.77 2.68
C GLN A 98 6.28 9.00 1.53
N CYS A 99 4.96 8.82 1.60
CA CYS A 99 4.18 8.33 0.48
C CYS A 99 4.42 9.29 -0.70
N ARG A 100 5.29 8.90 -1.64
CA ARG A 100 5.69 9.76 -2.76
C ARG A 100 4.53 10.05 -3.72
N MET A 101 3.43 9.30 -3.62
CA MET A 101 2.19 9.51 -4.37
C MET A 101 1.07 10.23 -3.59
N CYS A 102 1.24 10.47 -2.28
CA CYS A 102 0.20 11.10 -1.44
C CYS A 102 0.50 12.57 -1.11
N ASP A 103 1.62 13.10 -1.58
CA ASP A 103 1.95 14.51 -1.36
C ASP A 103 1.31 15.36 -2.46
N ALA A 104 0.01 15.62 -2.31
CA ALA A 104 -0.68 16.70 -3.02
C ALA A 104 -0.27 18.08 -2.47
N GLY A 105 1.00 18.28 -2.11
CA GLY A 105 1.47 19.43 -1.33
C GLY A 105 2.89 19.97 -1.61
N VAL A 106 3.71 19.38 -2.49
CA VAL A 106 5.05 19.95 -2.83
C VAL A 106 5.00 20.85 -4.07
N LEU A 107 4.06 21.79 -4.10
CA LEU A 107 4.18 23.00 -4.90
C LEU A 107 3.82 24.18 -3.99
N GLY A 108 4.81 24.75 -3.30
CA GLY A 108 4.54 25.99 -2.57
C GLY A 108 5.52 26.44 -1.49
N THR A 109 6.81 26.16 -1.57
CA THR A 109 7.82 26.93 -0.79
C THR A 109 8.91 27.49 -1.70
N HIS A 110 8.51 28.07 -2.83
CA HIS A 110 9.28 29.17 -3.39
C HIS A 110 8.89 30.45 -2.66
N LEU A 111 9.83 30.87 -1.82
CA LEU A 111 10.00 32.21 -1.26
C LEU A 111 9.42 33.31 -2.18
N PHE A 112 8.34 33.96 -1.76
CA PHE A 112 7.90 35.26 -2.31
C PHE A 112 7.82 36.27 -1.16
N PRO A 113 8.41 37.47 -1.32
CA PRO A 113 8.53 38.45 -0.24
C PRO A 113 7.18 39.07 0.10
N GLN A 114 6.98 39.35 1.38
CA GLN A 114 5.85 40.10 1.90
C GLN A 114 5.85 41.50 1.25
N VAL A 115 4.79 41.83 0.51
CA VAL A 115 4.48 43.23 0.19
C VAL A 115 3.47 43.69 1.24
N GLU A 116 3.92 44.59 2.11
CA GLU A 116 3.08 45.40 2.99
C GLU A 116 2.08 46.22 2.15
N SER A 117 0.82 46.19 2.54
CA SER A 117 -0.20 47.14 2.06
C SER A 117 -0.55 48.09 3.20
N HIS A 118 -0.54 49.38 2.83
CA HIS A 118 -0.85 50.59 3.60
C HIS A 118 -2.01 50.50 4.61
#